data_AF-A0A265UZS2-F1
#
_entry.id   AF-A0A265UZS2-F1
#
_cell.length_a   1.000
_cell.length_b   1.000
_cell.length_c   1.000
_cell.angle_alpha   90.00
_cell.angle_beta   90.00
_cell.angle_gamma   90.00
#
_symmetry.space_group_name_H-M   'P 1'
#
loop_
_entity.id
_entity.type
_entity.pdbx_description
1 polymer ?
#
loop_
_entity_poly.entity_id
_entity_poly.type
_entity_poly.pdbx_seq_one_letter_code
_entity_poly.pdbx_strand_id
1 'polypeptide(L)'
;MKNRLLQFCLVLFALFILMPSEKRGILVVIFGLVAVMAAPQKPDIKQLKVFIINASPFLVYLISALWYFDAQQTPKKLETGLSILVLPFIFAIVNKNSLFSQKTKTLFFKLFILSSAIFSLIIILYFAYLGYFNGTRTYGYCLAQVTNNLPIWSDHPIYISIILCLSIIFSYQLYATGLKRRDKIMLVALIFVIIATVLFLSRRGPILALIISFIPLLNNLFKRTGKKKLLLLRIGAIVLILSGCIIVFVKPINKRILEVVNVKTYLGKNETNSVNNRVQIYKCAIELIENKPIFGYGIGRDKKELYDCYKENLYYLYENKFNTHNQYFSILLRSGIIGFIIFLCFMCYNYNIAIRSGDLIFLSILLFYTVIFLFENVLERQNGVIFFAFIINYFAFRNLNYKEEQ
;
A
#
# COMPACT_ATOMS: atom_id res chain seq x y z
N MET A 1 11.36 -11.13 -29.19
CA MET A 1 11.36 -12.03 -28.01
C MET A 1 11.62 -11.30 -26.69
N LYS A 2 12.74 -10.57 -26.55
CA LYS A 2 13.16 -9.89 -25.31
C LYS A 2 12.11 -8.93 -24.69
N ASN A 3 11.46 -8.07 -25.47
CA ASN A 3 10.42 -7.16 -24.96
C ASN A 3 9.17 -7.90 -24.43
N ARG A 4 8.81 -9.06 -25.00
CA ARG A 4 7.67 -9.86 -24.52
C ARG A 4 7.98 -10.49 -23.14
N LEU A 5 9.24 -10.88 -22.91
CA LEU A 5 9.68 -11.41 -21.62
C LEU A 5 9.59 -10.34 -20.51
N LEU A 6 9.99 -9.10 -20.81
CA LEU A 6 9.85 -7.98 -19.87
C LEU A 6 8.40 -7.63 -19.57
N GLN A 7 7.54 -7.60 -20.60
CA GLN A 7 6.09 -7.43 -20.41
C GLN A 7 5.50 -8.55 -19.55
N PHE A 8 5.96 -9.79 -19.75
CA PHE A 8 5.54 -10.93 -18.94
C PHE A 8 5.95 -10.76 -17.47
N CYS A 9 7.21 -10.39 -17.18
CA CYS A 9 7.66 -10.11 -15.82
C CYS A 9 6.85 -8.99 -15.15
N LEU A 10 6.57 -7.91 -15.88
CA LEU A 10 5.73 -6.82 -15.40
C LEU A 10 4.32 -7.30 -15.07
N VAL A 11 3.72 -8.10 -15.96
CA VAL A 11 2.38 -8.67 -15.76
C VAL A 11 2.38 -9.70 -14.63
N LEU A 12 3.49 -10.36 -14.34
CA LEU A 12 3.61 -11.33 -13.24
C LEU A 12 3.42 -10.67 -11.87
N PHE A 13 3.79 -9.39 -11.71
CA PHE A 13 3.44 -8.61 -10.51
C PHE A 13 1.93 -8.46 -10.29
N ALA A 14 1.10 -8.71 -11.32
CA ALA A 14 -0.35 -8.74 -11.14
C ALA A 14 -0.78 -9.88 -10.20
N LEU A 15 0.02 -10.94 -10.09
CA LEU A 15 -0.24 -12.10 -9.23
C LEU A 15 0.39 -11.97 -7.84
N PHE A 16 0.90 -10.79 -7.49
CA PHE A 16 1.64 -10.52 -6.24
C PHE A 16 0.92 -11.04 -4.99
N ILE A 17 -0.40 -10.84 -4.90
CA ILE A 17 -1.19 -11.25 -3.74
C ILE A 17 -1.31 -12.77 -3.59
N LEU A 18 -1.32 -13.49 -4.72
CA LEU A 18 -1.39 -14.96 -4.78
C LEU A 18 -0.02 -15.63 -4.63
N MET A 19 1.08 -14.87 -4.66
CA MET A 19 2.39 -15.43 -4.39
C MET A 19 2.61 -15.64 -2.90
N PRO A 20 3.39 -16.68 -2.52
CA PRO A 20 3.78 -16.89 -1.15
C PRO A 20 4.45 -15.66 -0.57
N SER A 21 4.01 -15.21 0.61
CA SER A 21 4.40 -13.91 1.17
C SER A 21 5.92 -13.76 1.29
N GLU A 22 6.60 -14.80 1.77
CA GLU A 22 8.07 -14.86 1.92
C GLU A 22 8.81 -14.89 0.58
N LYS A 23 8.15 -15.34 -0.50
CA LYS A 23 8.76 -15.52 -1.83
C LYS A 23 8.46 -14.38 -2.79
N ARG A 24 7.74 -13.33 -2.38
CA ARG A 24 7.41 -12.18 -3.23
C ARG A 24 8.64 -11.42 -3.73
N GLY A 25 9.76 -11.46 -3.01
CA GLY A 25 11.05 -10.90 -3.47
C GLY A 25 11.57 -11.51 -4.78
N ILE A 26 11.21 -12.77 -5.07
CA ILE A 26 11.60 -13.47 -6.31
C ILE A 26 11.10 -12.70 -7.55
N LEU A 27 9.95 -12.03 -7.48
CA LEU A 27 9.44 -11.22 -8.59
C LEU A 27 10.40 -10.10 -8.98
N VAL A 28 10.99 -9.44 -7.97
CA VAL A 28 11.96 -8.35 -8.20
C VAL A 28 13.24 -8.92 -8.80
N VAL A 29 13.72 -10.05 -8.29
CA VAL A 29 14.93 -10.72 -8.80
C VAL A 29 14.75 -11.16 -10.25
N ILE A 30 13.66 -11.87 -10.56
CA ILE A 30 13.36 -12.31 -11.94
C ILE A 30 13.24 -11.10 -12.86
N PHE A 31 12.52 -10.06 -12.44
CA PHE A 31 12.36 -8.87 -13.27
C PHE A 31 13.70 -8.16 -13.51
N GLY A 32 14.56 -8.09 -12.50
CA GLY A 32 15.90 -7.52 -12.62
C GLY A 32 16.84 -8.32 -13.53
N LEU A 33 16.88 -9.65 -13.38
CA LEU A 33 17.68 -10.51 -14.26
C LEU A 33 17.22 -10.39 -15.72
N VAL A 34 15.90 -10.46 -15.95
CA VAL A 34 15.33 -10.30 -17.29
C VAL A 34 15.61 -8.90 -17.83
N ALA A 35 15.53 -7.85 -17.01
CA ALA A 35 15.89 -6.47 -17.39
C ALA A 35 17.33 -6.36 -17.91
N VAL A 36 18.28 -6.93 -17.18
CA VAL A 36 19.71 -6.90 -17.55
C VAL A 36 19.99 -7.77 -18.79
N MET A 37 19.29 -8.89 -18.99
CA MET A 37 19.50 -9.76 -20.16
C MET A 37 18.78 -9.27 -21.43
N ALA A 38 17.64 -8.58 -21.29
CA ALA A 38 16.74 -8.26 -22.39
C ALA A 38 17.17 -7.05 -23.25
N ALA A 39 18.26 -6.37 -22.89
CA ALA A 39 18.89 -5.19 -23.50
C ALA A 39 18.78 -3.95 -22.58
N PRO A 40 19.71 -3.79 -21.63
CA PRO A 40 19.76 -2.61 -20.79
C PRO A 40 20.10 -1.41 -21.68
N GLN A 41 19.28 -0.37 -21.57
CA GLN A 41 19.50 0.89 -22.25
C GLN A 41 20.24 1.85 -21.32
N LYS A 42 21.09 2.71 -21.87
CA LYS A 42 21.61 3.85 -21.12
C LYS A 42 20.44 4.80 -20.86
N PRO A 43 20.10 5.07 -19.59
CA PRO A 43 18.99 5.96 -19.28
C PRO A 43 19.32 7.38 -19.76
N ASP A 44 18.35 8.07 -20.34
CA ASP A 44 18.47 9.49 -20.63
C ASP A 44 18.47 10.34 -19.34
N ILE A 45 18.71 11.65 -19.45
CA ILE A 45 18.79 12.56 -18.31
C ILE A 45 17.49 12.60 -17.50
N LYS A 46 16.32 12.52 -18.16
CA LYS A 46 15.01 12.54 -17.47
C LYS A 46 14.81 11.23 -16.70
N GLN A 47 15.14 10.10 -17.32
CA GLN A 47 15.07 8.77 -16.71
C GLN A 47 16.01 8.66 -15.52
N LEU A 48 17.25 9.15 -15.66
CA LEU A 48 18.22 9.19 -14.58
C LEU A 48 17.72 10.06 -13.42
N LYS A 49 17.10 11.21 -13.71
CA LYS A 49 16.48 12.08 -12.70
C LYS A 49 15.37 11.36 -11.94
N VAL A 50 14.48 10.63 -12.63
CA VAL A 50 13.42 9.85 -11.97
C VAL A 50 13.99 8.70 -11.16
N PHE A 51 15.00 8.01 -11.67
CA PHE A 51 15.72 6.97 -10.93
C PHE A 51 16.30 7.52 -9.62
N ILE A 52 17.08 8.60 -9.68
CA ILE A 52 17.72 9.19 -8.50
C ILE A 52 16.67 9.61 -7.47
N ILE A 53 15.61 10.30 -7.90
CA ILE A 53 14.58 10.79 -6.99
C ILE A 53 13.79 9.62 -6.37
N ASN A 54 13.45 8.60 -7.15
CA ASN A 54 12.69 7.45 -6.66
C ASN A 54 13.52 6.45 -5.85
N ALA A 55 14.84 6.44 -6.03
CA ALA A 55 15.79 5.73 -5.18
C ALA A 55 16.14 6.53 -3.91
N SER A 56 15.88 7.84 -3.87
CA SER A 56 16.25 8.71 -2.75
C SER A 56 15.68 8.28 -1.38
N PRO A 57 14.48 7.67 -1.26
CA PRO A 57 14.03 7.14 0.02
C PRO A 57 14.90 6.00 0.56
N PHE A 58 15.68 5.30 -0.29
CA PHE A 58 16.68 4.33 0.18
C PHE A 58 17.88 5.02 0.81
N LEU A 59 18.22 6.26 0.40
CA LEU A 59 19.27 7.05 1.06
C LEU A 59 18.93 7.34 2.53
N VAL A 60 17.64 7.41 2.87
CA VAL A 60 17.19 7.53 4.27
C VAL A 60 17.68 6.33 5.11
N TYR A 61 17.68 5.12 4.53
CA TYR A 61 18.20 3.92 5.19
C TYR A 61 19.72 3.94 5.29
N LEU A 62 20.42 4.43 4.25
CA LEU A 62 21.88 4.52 4.25
C LEU A 62 22.39 5.57 5.24
N ILE A 63 21.83 6.78 5.21
CA ILE A 63 22.16 7.86 6.14
C ILE A 63 21.93 7.41 7.58
N SER A 64 20.80 6.77 7.86
CA SER A 64 20.51 6.26 9.20
C SER A 64 21.43 5.11 9.63
N ALA A 65 21.96 4.31 8.69
CA ALA A 65 22.96 3.28 8.96
C ALA A 65 24.37 3.86 9.26
N LEU A 66 24.69 5.05 8.74
CA LEU A 66 25.94 5.75 9.09
C LEU A 66 25.93 6.25 10.54
N TRP A 67 24.76 6.65 11.05
CA TRP A 67 24.62 7.16 12.42
C TRP A 67 24.55 6.06 13.47
N TYR A 68 23.94 4.94 13.12
CA TYR A 68 23.85 3.78 13.99
C TYR A 68 23.86 2.51 13.14
N PHE A 69 24.83 1.65 13.41
CA PHE A 69 24.98 0.38 12.72
C PHE A 69 24.93 -0.77 13.72
N ASP A 70 23.93 -1.63 13.58
CA ASP A 70 23.83 -2.90 14.28
C ASP A 70 24.09 -4.02 13.28
N ALA A 71 25.15 -4.80 13.52
CA ALA A 71 25.61 -5.83 12.58
C ALA A 71 24.56 -6.93 12.30
N GLN A 72 23.59 -7.13 13.19
CA GLN A 72 22.55 -8.15 13.02
C GLN A 72 21.25 -7.57 12.42
N GLN A 73 20.86 -6.36 12.81
CA GLN A 73 19.58 -5.76 12.41
C GLN A 73 19.69 -4.89 11.17
N THR A 74 20.75 -4.09 11.03
CA THR A 74 20.88 -3.12 9.94
C THR A 74 20.86 -3.80 8.56
N PRO A 75 21.61 -4.89 8.29
CA PRO A 75 21.56 -5.56 7.00
C PRO A 75 20.15 -6.05 6.61
N LYS A 76 19.41 -6.66 7.54
CA LYS A 76 18.04 -7.14 7.31
C LYS A 76 17.07 -6.00 6.96
N LYS A 77 17.27 -4.82 7.56
CA LYS A 77 16.47 -3.64 7.25
C LYS A 77 16.82 -3.02 5.90
N LEU A 78 18.11 -3.01 5.54
CA LEU A 78 18.55 -2.61 4.20
C LEU A 78 18.01 -3.56 3.13
N GLU A 79 18.05 -4.87 3.37
CA GLU A 79 17.44 -5.88 2.50
C GLU A 79 15.94 -5.63 2.30
N THR A 80 15.21 -5.35 3.40
CA THR A 80 13.78 -5.01 3.34
C THR A 80 13.52 -3.77 2.46
N GLY A 81 14.39 -2.76 2.55
CA GLY A 81 14.31 -1.51 1.78
C GLY A 81 14.86 -1.61 0.35
N LEU A 82 15.57 -2.68 -0.01
CA LEU A 82 16.37 -2.77 -1.24
C LEU A 82 15.55 -2.57 -2.51
N SER A 83 14.27 -2.96 -2.49
CA SER A 83 13.37 -2.79 -3.64
C SER A 83 13.11 -1.32 -3.99
N ILE A 84 13.28 -0.38 -3.04
CA ILE A 84 13.21 1.07 -3.28
C ILE A 84 14.34 1.52 -4.22
N LEU A 85 15.51 0.87 -4.17
CA LEU A 85 16.63 1.15 -5.06
C LEU A 85 16.57 0.33 -6.36
N VAL A 86 16.28 -0.96 -6.24
CA VAL A 86 16.35 -1.90 -7.38
C VAL A 86 15.25 -1.67 -8.40
N LEU A 87 14.02 -1.39 -7.99
CA LEU A 87 12.90 -1.21 -8.94
C LEU A 87 13.03 0.06 -9.81
N PRO A 88 13.35 1.27 -9.30
CA PRO A 88 13.60 2.41 -10.18
C PRO A 88 14.78 2.15 -11.13
N PHE A 89 15.81 1.42 -10.69
CA PHE A 89 16.93 1.03 -11.56
C PHE A 89 16.46 0.13 -12.72
N ILE A 90 15.66 -0.90 -12.40
CA ILE A 90 15.06 -1.79 -13.42
C ILE A 90 14.24 -0.97 -14.44
N PHE A 91 13.37 -0.08 -13.98
CA PHE A 91 12.55 0.71 -14.91
C PHE A 91 13.39 1.70 -15.73
N ALA A 92 14.48 2.25 -15.18
CA ALA A 92 15.37 3.14 -15.91
C ALA A 92 16.10 2.44 -17.08
N ILE A 93 16.54 1.19 -16.90
CA ILE A 93 17.32 0.48 -17.94
C ILE A 93 16.44 -0.24 -18.98
N VAL A 94 15.13 -0.42 -18.72
CA VAL A 94 14.20 -1.19 -19.58
C VAL A 94 13.27 -0.28 -20.41
N ASN A 95 13.46 1.04 -20.36
CA ASN A 95 12.44 2.02 -20.74
C ASN A 95 12.13 2.11 -22.27
N LYS A 96 11.46 1.09 -22.82
CA LYS A 96 10.95 1.05 -24.21
C LYS A 96 9.45 1.28 -24.27
N ASN A 97 8.96 1.98 -25.30
CA ASN A 97 7.52 2.22 -25.52
C ASN A 97 6.70 0.93 -25.53
N SER A 98 7.30 -0.19 -25.99
CA SER A 98 6.60 -1.48 -25.95
C SER A 98 6.29 -1.98 -24.53
N LEU A 99 7.12 -1.70 -23.52
CA LEU A 99 6.88 -2.15 -22.14
C LEU A 99 5.59 -1.55 -21.57
N PHE A 100 5.37 -0.26 -21.85
CA PHE A 100 4.27 0.53 -21.32
C PHE A 100 3.02 0.55 -22.21
N SER A 101 2.92 -0.43 -23.12
CA SER A 101 1.79 -0.51 -24.05
C SER A 101 0.45 -0.58 -23.31
N GLN A 102 -0.57 0.04 -23.91
CA GLN A 102 -1.93 0.03 -23.34
C GLN A 102 -2.48 -1.41 -23.19
N LYS A 103 -2.07 -2.33 -24.06
CA LYS A 103 -2.39 -3.77 -23.98
C LYS A 103 -1.81 -4.40 -22.72
N THR A 104 -0.52 -4.18 -22.44
CA THR A 104 0.16 -4.68 -21.23
C THR A 104 -0.47 -4.10 -19.97
N LYS A 105 -0.75 -2.79 -19.93
CA LYS A 105 -1.45 -2.14 -18.81
C LYS A 105 -2.82 -2.76 -18.54
N THR A 106 -3.61 -2.96 -19.60
CA THR A 106 -4.96 -3.54 -19.49
C THR A 106 -4.90 -4.99 -19.00
N LEU A 107 -3.94 -5.78 -19.48
CA LEU A 107 -3.72 -7.15 -19.03
C LEU A 107 -3.31 -7.20 -17.55
N PHE A 108 -2.34 -6.36 -17.15
CA PHE A 108 -1.92 -6.23 -15.75
C PHE A 108 -3.12 -5.91 -14.84
N PHE A 109 -3.94 -4.91 -15.17
CA PHE A 109 -5.12 -4.58 -14.35
C PHE A 109 -6.16 -5.71 -14.28
N LYS A 110 -6.44 -6.38 -15.41
CA LYS A 110 -7.39 -7.51 -15.42
C LYS A 110 -6.91 -8.64 -14.51
N LEU A 111 -5.64 -9.05 -14.65
CA LEU A 111 -5.07 -10.12 -13.84
C LEU A 111 -4.94 -9.72 -12.37
N PHE A 112 -4.62 -8.46 -12.09
CA PHE A 112 -4.50 -7.97 -10.73
C PHE A 112 -5.84 -8.04 -10.00
N ILE A 113 -6.91 -7.52 -10.62
CA ILE A 113 -8.27 -7.60 -10.07
C ILE A 113 -8.73 -9.06 -9.92
N LEU A 114 -8.46 -9.91 -10.91
CA LEU A 114 -8.79 -11.33 -10.83
C LEU A 114 -8.05 -12.01 -9.67
N SER A 115 -6.75 -11.77 -9.53
CA SER A 115 -5.94 -12.34 -8.45
C SER A 115 -6.42 -11.89 -7.07
N SER A 116 -6.80 -10.62 -6.93
CA SER A 116 -7.37 -10.05 -5.72
C SER A 116 -8.73 -10.66 -5.39
N ALA A 117 -9.59 -10.87 -6.38
CA ALA A 117 -10.89 -11.53 -6.17
C ALA A 117 -10.73 -13.00 -5.77
N ILE A 118 -9.79 -13.73 -6.39
CA ILE A 118 -9.45 -15.10 -5.99
C ILE A 118 -8.95 -15.12 -4.55
N PHE A 119 -8.05 -14.20 -4.19
CA PHE A 119 -7.54 -14.11 -2.83
C PHE A 119 -8.61 -13.74 -1.80
N SER A 120 -9.50 -12.82 -2.16
CA SER A 120 -10.70 -12.50 -1.38
C SER A 120 -11.55 -13.73 -1.08
N LEU A 121 -11.76 -14.59 -2.09
CA LEU A 121 -12.50 -15.84 -1.92
C LEU A 121 -11.74 -16.82 -1.00
N ILE A 122 -10.42 -16.94 -1.15
CA ILE A 122 -9.57 -17.77 -0.27
C ILE A 122 -9.74 -17.35 1.19
N ILE A 123 -9.76 -16.04 1.49
CA ILE A 123 -9.97 -15.56 2.87
C ILE A 123 -11.35 -15.97 3.40
N ILE A 124 -12.41 -15.77 2.61
CA ILE A 124 -13.78 -16.10 3.03
C ILE A 124 -13.91 -17.60 3.29
N LEU A 125 -13.38 -18.43 2.40
CA LEU A 125 -13.37 -19.89 2.54
C LEU A 125 -12.55 -20.33 3.76
N TYR A 126 -11.42 -19.69 4.02
CA TYR A 126 -10.60 -19.98 5.20
C TYR A 126 -11.32 -19.64 6.51
N PHE A 127 -12.03 -18.50 6.56
CA PHE A 127 -12.89 -18.17 7.70
C PHE A 127 -14.03 -19.17 7.89
N ALA A 128 -14.63 -19.65 6.81
CA ALA A 128 -15.64 -20.70 6.86
C ALA A 128 -15.06 -22.02 7.39
N TYR A 129 -13.88 -22.42 6.91
CA TYR A 129 -13.15 -23.60 7.39
C TYR A 129 -12.82 -23.52 8.88
N LEU A 130 -12.40 -22.35 9.38
CA LEU A 130 -12.18 -22.12 10.81
C LEU A 130 -13.48 -22.12 11.62
N GLY A 131 -14.65 -22.15 10.98
CA GLY A 131 -15.97 -22.19 11.60
C GLY A 131 -16.46 -20.83 12.12
N TYR A 132 -15.92 -19.72 11.59
CA TYR A 132 -16.39 -18.36 11.94
C TYR A 132 -17.89 -18.18 11.71
N PHE A 133 -18.39 -18.60 10.54
CA PHE A 133 -19.80 -18.44 10.18
C PHE A 133 -20.75 -19.36 10.96
N ASN A 134 -20.22 -20.46 11.52
CA ASN A 134 -20.96 -21.37 12.39
C ASN A 134 -20.92 -20.94 13.85
N GLY A 135 -20.24 -19.83 14.17
CA GLY A 135 -20.09 -19.31 15.53
C GLY A 135 -19.09 -20.07 16.41
N THR A 136 -18.33 -21.02 15.85
CA THR A 136 -17.38 -21.83 16.63
C THR A 136 -16.12 -21.04 17.02
N ARG A 137 -15.71 -20.07 16.20
CA ARG A 137 -14.54 -19.23 16.43
C ARG A 137 -14.86 -17.76 16.32
N THR A 138 -14.18 -16.95 17.13
CA THR A 138 -14.33 -15.50 17.12
C THR A 138 -13.63 -14.88 15.90
N TYR A 139 -14.09 -13.68 15.52
CA TYR A 139 -13.46 -12.91 14.44
C TYR A 139 -11.97 -12.63 14.71
N GLY A 140 -11.63 -12.26 15.95
CA GLY A 140 -10.25 -11.96 16.34
C GLY A 140 -9.33 -13.16 16.18
N TYR A 141 -9.79 -14.35 16.57
CA TYR A 141 -9.07 -15.60 16.34
C TYR A 141 -8.81 -15.84 14.85
N CYS A 142 -9.86 -15.78 14.02
CA CYS A 142 -9.72 -16.04 12.58
C CYS A 142 -8.79 -15.03 11.90
N LEU A 143 -8.80 -13.77 12.32
CA LEU A 143 -7.91 -12.74 11.81
C LEU A 143 -6.44 -12.98 12.22
N ALA A 144 -6.20 -13.49 13.43
CA ALA A 144 -4.87 -13.91 13.87
C ALA A 144 -4.38 -15.12 13.06
N GLN A 145 -5.26 -16.09 12.78
CA GLN A 145 -4.96 -17.23 11.91
C GLN A 145 -4.60 -16.79 10.49
N VAL A 146 -5.30 -15.80 9.92
CA VAL A 146 -4.90 -15.21 8.61
C VAL A 146 -3.49 -14.63 8.62
N THR A 147 -3.08 -14.06 9.75
CA THR A 147 -1.78 -13.40 9.88
C THR A 147 -0.65 -14.42 10.04
N ASN A 148 -0.88 -15.49 10.81
CA ASN A 148 0.19 -16.37 11.30
C ASN A 148 0.17 -17.77 10.68
N ASN A 149 -0.99 -18.27 10.27
CA ASN A 149 -1.22 -19.68 9.96
C ASN A 149 -2.00 -19.92 8.66
N LEU A 150 -2.24 -18.87 7.87
CA LEU A 150 -2.79 -19.03 6.53
C LEU A 150 -1.68 -19.59 5.65
N PRO A 151 -1.79 -20.81 5.11
CA PRO A 151 -0.63 -21.59 4.66
C PRO A 151 0.40 -20.83 3.83
N ILE A 152 0.26 -20.82 2.51
CA ILE A 152 1.21 -20.21 1.59
C ILE A 152 1.15 -18.66 1.67
N TRP A 153 0.06 -18.10 2.22
CA TRP A 153 -0.30 -16.70 2.05
C TRP A 153 -0.38 -15.88 3.35
N SER A 154 0.23 -16.33 4.44
CA SER A 154 0.25 -15.61 5.71
C SER A 154 0.80 -14.20 5.50
N ASP A 155 -0.06 -13.20 5.74
CA ASP A 155 0.30 -11.80 5.61
C ASP A 155 -0.55 -10.96 6.56
N HIS A 156 -0.02 -9.82 6.97
CA HIS A 156 -0.74 -8.98 7.90
C HIS A 156 -1.94 -8.33 7.19
N PRO A 157 -3.17 -8.41 7.76
CA PRO A 157 -4.40 -8.03 7.06
C PRO A 157 -4.44 -6.60 6.51
N ILE A 158 -3.61 -5.69 7.03
CA ILE A 158 -3.52 -4.33 6.48
C ILE A 158 -2.87 -4.31 5.08
N TYR A 159 -1.86 -5.14 4.82
CA TYR A 159 -1.17 -5.21 3.52
C TYR A 159 -2.07 -5.89 2.48
N ILE A 160 -2.79 -6.92 2.89
CA ILE A 160 -3.89 -7.51 2.10
C ILE A 160 -4.89 -6.41 1.73
N SER A 161 -5.37 -5.65 2.73
CA SER A 161 -6.34 -4.57 2.51
C SER A 161 -5.81 -3.49 1.55
N ILE A 162 -4.52 -3.13 1.63
CA ILE A 162 -3.87 -2.18 0.72
C ILE A 162 -3.94 -2.66 -0.73
N ILE A 163 -3.58 -3.93 -0.99
CA ILE A 163 -3.59 -4.51 -2.34
C ILE A 163 -5.01 -4.60 -2.89
N LEU A 164 -5.98 -5.02 -2.06
CA LEU A 164 -7.39 -5.05 -2.42
C LEU A 164 -7.93 -3.65 -2.75
N CYS A 165 -7.62 -2.63 -1.95
CA CYS A 165 -7.99 -1.24 -2.22
C CYS A 165 -7.41 -0.73 -3.56
N LEU A 166 -6.14 -1.01 -3.84
CA LEU A 166 -5.51 -0.66 -5.13
C LEU A 166 -6.17 -1.37 -6.31
N SER A 167 -6.73 -2.57 -6.11
CA SER A 167 -7.47 -3.29 -7.14
C SER A 167 -8.77 -2.57 -7.51
N ILE A 168 -9.45 -2.01 -6.50
CA ILE A 168 -10.65 -1.19 -6.70
C ILE A 168 -10.28 0.09 -7.47
N ILE A 169 -9.14 0.73 -7.18
CA ILE A 169 -8.65 1.90 -7.94
C ILE A 169 -8.38 1.53 -9.41
N PHE A 170 -7.70 0.41 -9.68
CA PHE A 170 -7.42 -0.01 -11.07
C PHE A 170 -8.67 -0.36 -11.86
N SER A 171 -9.71 -0.84 -11.17
CA SER A 171 -10.99 -1.19 -11.80
C SER A 171 -11.66 -0.01 -12.51
N TYR A 172 -11.42 1.23 -12.03
CA TYR A 172 -11.90 2.45 -12.66
C TYR A 172 -11.44 2.57 -14.11
N GLN A 173 -10.15 2.29 -14.39
CA GLN A 173 -9.62 2.35 -15.75
C GLN A 173 -10.36 1.40 -16.68
N LEU A 174 -10.53 0.16 -16.24
CA LEU A 174 -11.17 -0.88 -17.05
C LEU A 174 -12.62 -0.48 -17.36
N TYR A 175 -13.35 0.00 -16.35
CA TYR A 175 -14.71 0.50 -16.56
C TYR A 175 -14.79 1.65 -17.55
N ALA A 176 -13.86 2.61 -17.46
CA ALA A 176 -13.79 3.77 -18.34
C ALA A 176 -13.41 3.42 -19.80
N THR A 177 -12.70 2.32 -20.04
CA THR A 177 -12.23 1.90 -21.38
C THR A 177 -13.27 1.27 -22.31
N GLY A 178 -14.58 1.44 -22.04
CA GLY A 178 -15.62 1.05 -22.98
C GLY A 178 -15.88 -0.47 -23.07
N LEU A 179 -15.66 -1.21 -21.99
CA LEU A 179 -15.92 -2.66 -21.93
C LEU A 179 -17.34 -3.05 -22.40
N LYS A 180 -17.45 -4.25 -23.00
CA LYS A 180 -18.73 -4.88 -23.36
C LYS A 180 -19.58 -5.10 -22.11
N ARG A 181 -20.91 -5.17 -22.27
CA ARG A 181 -21.87 -5.33 -21.14
C ARG A 181 -21.53 -6.53 -20.25
N ARG A 182 -21.21 -7.69 -20.84
CA ARG A 182 -20.80 -8.91 -20.12
C ARG A 182 -19.56 -8.66 -19.25
N ASP A 183 -18.51 -8.07 -19.82
CA ASP A 183 -17.26 -7.80 -19.11
C ASP A 183 -17.44 -6.77 -17.99
N LYS A 184 -18.33 -5.79 -18.18
CA LYS A 184 -18.71 -4.83 -17.13
C LYS A 184 -19.42 -5.52 -15.96
N ILE A 185 -20.37 -6.41 -16.24
CA ILE A 185 -21.08 -7.17 -15.20
C ILE A 185 -20.08 -8.04 -14.42
N MET A 186 -19.20 -8.75 -15.11
CA MET A 186 -18.15 -9.54 -14.48
C MET A 186 -17.22 -8.69 -13.62
N LEU A 187 -16.77 -7.54 -14.13
CA LEU A 187 -15.94 -6.60 -13.37
C LEU A 187 -16.65 -6.12 -12.09
N VAL A 188 -17.92 -5.75 -12.17
CA VAL A 188 -18.72 -5.34 -11.00
C VAL A 188 -18.85 -6.48 -9.98
N ALA A 189 -19.07 -7.72 -10.42
CA ALA A 189 -19.12 -8.88 -9.53
C ALA A 189 -17.78 -9.12 -8.82
N LEU A 190 -16.65 -9.02 -9.52
CA LEU A 190 -15.31 -9.15 -8.93
C LEU A 190 -15.05 -8.03 -7.90
N ILE A 191 -15.38 -6.78 -8.24
CA ILE A 191 -15.23 -5.65 -7.32
C ILE A 191 -16.10 -5.83 -6.08
N PHE A 192 -17.32 -6.34 -6.22
CA PHE A 192 -18.22 -6.58 -5.09
C PHE A 192 -17.59 -7.52 -4.06
N VAL A 193 -17.02 -8.65 -4.53
CA VAL A 193 -16.30 -9.59 -3.66
C VAL A 193 -15.12 -8.93 -2.97
N ILE A 194 -14.34 -8.12 -3.70
CA ILE A 194 -13.18 -7.40 -3.14
C ILE A 194 -13.62 -6.38 -2.07
N ILE A 195 -14.64 -5.57 -2.34
CA ILE A 195 -15.19 -4.60 -1.38
C ILE A 195 -15.70 -5.31 -0.13
N ALA A 196 -16.45 -6.41 -0.30
CA ALA A 196 -16.94 -7.20 0.81
C ALA A 196 -15.78 -7.69 1.69
N THR A 197 -14.68 -8.18 1.10
CA THR A 197 -13.49 -8.59 1.86
C THR A 197 -12.79 -7.41 2.54
N VAL A 198 -12.65 -6.24 1.90
CA VAL A 198 -12.03 -5.05 2.52
C VAL A 198 -12.82 -4.61 3.75
N LEU A 199 -14.15 -4.55 3.65
CA LEU A 199 -15.02 -4.22 4.78
C LEU A 199 -14.94 -5.31 5.85
N PHE A 200 -14.90 -6.58 5.44
CA PHE A 200 -14.79 -7.73 6.34
C PHE A 200 -13.47 -7.75 7.12
N LEU A 201 -12.34 -7.38 6.52
CA LEU A 201 -11.05 -7.22 7.23
C LEU A 201 -11.04 -6.00 8.17
N SER A 202 -11.99 -5.06 7.96
CA SER A 202 -12.33 -3.98 8.88
C SER A 202 -11.13 -3.10 9.29
N ARG A 203 -10.19 -2.86 8.36
CA ARG A 203 -9.01 -2.01 8.58
C ARG A 203 -9.33 -0.56 8.20
N ARG A 204 -9.42 0.32 9.21
CA ARG A 204 -9.87 1.72 9.08
C ARG A 204 -8.99 2.56 8.13
N GLY A 205 -7.66 2.43 8.25
CA GLY A 205 -6.69 3.18 7.44
C GLY A 205 -6.86 2.98 5.93
N PRO A 206 -6.80 1.72 5.42
CA PRO A 206 -7.00 1.44 3.99
C PRO A 206 -8.35 1.88 3.43
N ILE A 207 -9.42 1.81 4.23
CA ILE A 207 -10.76 2.26 3.82
C ILE A 207 -10.78 3.78 3.64
N LEU A 208 -10.25 4.55 4.61
CA LEU A 208 -10.18 6.00 4.50
C LEU A 208 -9.28 6.45 3.35
N ALA A 209 -8.12 5.79 3.19
CA ALA A 209 -7.21 6.01 2.07
C ALA A 209 -7.90 5.75 0.72
N LEU A 210 -8.72 4.69 0.63
CA LEU A 210 -9.49 4.40 -0.58
C LEU A 210 -10.48 5.52 -0.88
N ILE A 211 -11.29 5.95 0.10
CA ILE A 211 -12.28 7.02 -0.09
C ILE A 211 -11.62 8.30 -0.62
N ILE A 212 -10.51 8.74 0.00
CA ILE A 212 -9.79 9.94 -0.40
C ILE A 212 -9.15 9.77 -1.80
N SER A 213 -8.62 8.59 -2.11
CA SER A 213 -8.01 8.31 -3.42
C SER A 213 -8.99 8.41 -4.59
N PHE A 214 -10.31 8.30 -4.34
CA PHE A 214 -11.32 8.43 -5.38
C PHE A 214 -11.62 9.88 -5.79
N ILE A 215 -11.20 10.88 -5.02
CA ILE A 215 -11.51 12.30 -5.29
C ILE A 215 -11.12 12.72 -6.73
N PRO A 216 -9.88 12.47 -7.23
CA PRO A 216 -9.52 12.84 -8.60
C PRO A 216 -10.35 12.11 -9.67
N LEU A 217 -10.71 10.85 -9.42
CA LEU A 217 -11.46 10.01 -10.35
C LEU A 217 -12.91 10.48 -10.46
N LEU A 218 -13.54 10.78 -9.31
CA LEU A 218 -14.90 11.32 -9.25
C LEU A 218 -14.99 12.67 -9.95
N ASN A 219 -14.03 13.57 -9.71
CA ASN A 219 -13.99 14.89 -10.38
C ASN A 219 -13.97 14.75 -11.91
N ASN A 220 -13.24 13.79 -12.45
CA ASN A 220 -13.22 13.52 -13.89
C ASN A 220 -14.55 12.96 -14.40
N LEU A 221 -15.18 12.04 -13.67
CA LEU A 221 -16.52 11.54 -14.01
C LEU A 221 -17.56 12.67 -14.03
N PHE A 222 -17.51 13.57 -13.05
CA PHE A 222 -18.40 14.73 -12.96
C PHE A 222 -18.22 15.70 -14.13
N LYS A 223 -16.98 15.94 -14.57
CA LYS A 223 -16.70 16.78 -15.75
C LYS A 223 -17.19 16.13 -17.06
N ARG A 224 -17.20 14.80 -17.15
CA ARG A 224 -17.59 14.06 -18.36
C ARG A 224 -19.09 13.82 -18.53
N THR A 225 -19.89 13.97 -17.47
CA THR A 225 -21.29 13.54 -17.50
C THR A 225 -22.25 14.59 -16.90
N GLY A 226 -23.14 15.14 -17.76
CA GLY A 226 -24.31 15.95 -17.37
C GLY A 226 -25.36 15.16 -16.58
N LYS A 227 -26.66 15.16 -16.95
CA LYS A 227 -27.79 14.52 -16.21
C LYS A 227 -27.58 13.06 -15.72
N LYS A 228 -26.60 12.31 -16.25
CA LYS A 228 -26.13 10.99 -15.72
C LYS A 228 -25.44 11.07 -14.35
N LYS A 229 -25.11 12.28 -13.88
CA LYS A 229 -24.66 12.65 -12.52
C LYS A 229 -25.58 12.06 -11.44
N LEU A 230 -26.90 12.11 -11.65
CA LEU A 230 -27.87 11.60 -10.69
C LEU A 230 -27.85 10.07 -10.60
N LEU A 231 -27.58 9.36 -11.70
CA LEU A 231 -27.51 7.90 -11.71
C LEU A 231 -26.24 7.39 -11.02
N LEU A 232 -25.09 8.02 -11.25
CA LEU A 232 -23.84 7.68 -10.57
C LEU A 232 -23.90 8.01 -9.07
N LEU A 233 -24.52 9.13 -8.69
CA LEU A 233 -24.79 9.45 -7.29
C LEU A 233 -25.76 8.46 -6.65
N ARG A 234 -26.81 8.00 -7.36
CA ARG A 234 -27.72 6.95 -6.88
C ARG A 234 -27.00 5.62 -6.69
N ILE A 235 -26.16 5.19 -7.62
CA ILE A 235 -25.38 3.94 -7.49
C ILE A 235 -24.36 4.07 -6.36
N GLY A 236 -23.65 5.20 -6.27
CA GLY A 236 -22.73 5.49 -5.17
C GLY A 236 -23.44 5.46 -3.82
N ALA A 237 -24.61 6.11 -3.71
CA ALA A 237 -25.45 6.09 -2.51
C ALA A 237 -25.96 4.68 -2.19
N ILE A 238 -26.39 3.89 -3.17
CA ILE A 238 -26.82 2.50 -2.95
C ILE A 238 -25.65 1.63 -2.46
N VAL A 239 -24.46 1.77 -3.03
CA VAL A 239 -23.26 1.06 -2.56
C VAL A 239 -22.89 1.50 -1.15
N LEU A 240 -23.01 2.81 -0.84
CA LEU A 240 -22.74 3.35 0.49
C LEU A 240 -23.77 2.85 1.51
N ILE A 241 -25.05 2.81 1.16
CA ILE A 241 -26.16 2.29 1.97
C ILE A 241 -25.98 0.80 2.20
N LEU A 242 -25.68 0.00 1.15
CA LEU A 242 -25.41 -1.44 1.28
C LEU A 242 -24.17 -1.70 2.14
N SER A 243 -23.13 -0.88 2.00
CA SER A 243 -21.95 -0.95 2.88
C SER A 243 -22.30 -0.55 4.33
N GLY A 244 -23.19 0.43 4.52
CA GLY A 244 -23.77 0.83 5.80
C GLY A 244 -24.60 -0.30 6.44
N CYS A 245 -25.38 -1.02 5.66
CA CYS A 245 -26.11 -2.20 6.13
C CYS A 245 -25.14 -3.30 6.59
N ILE A 246 -24.08 -3.58 5.83
CA ILE A 246 -23.03 -4.53 6.23
C ILE A 246 -22.37 -4.09 7.55
N ILE A 247 -22.11 -2.79 7.71
CA ILE A 247 -21.58 -2.21 8.95
C ILE A 247 -22.50 -2.50 10.15
N VAL A 248 -23.83 -2.35 9.99
CA VAL A 248 -24.82 -2.59 11.06
C VAL A 248 -24.96 -4.07 11.41
N PHE A 249 -24.88 -4.98 10.44
CA PHE A 249 -25.08 -6.42 10.68
C PHE A 249 -23.82 -7.18 11.11
N VAL A 250 -22.62 -6.63 10.85
CA VAL A 250 -21.35 -7.26 11.26
C VAL A 250 -20.95 -6.75 12.65
N LYS A 251 -21.30 -7.51 13.69
CA LYS A 251 -21.00 -7.21 15.12
C LYS A 251 -19.56 -6.68 15.38
N PRO A 252 -18.49 -7.22 14.76
CA PRO A 252 -17.14 -6.67 14.87
C PRO A 252 -16.99 -5.20 14.44
N ILE A 253 -17.75 -4.75 13.43
CA ILE A 253 -17.68 -3.39 12.90
C ILE A 253 -18.37 -2.42 13.87
N ASN A 254 -19.55 -2.77 14.39
CA ASN A 254 -20.26 -1.95 15.38
C ASN A 254 -19.40 -1.69 16.64
N LYS A 255 -18.75 -2.73 17.18
CA LYS A 255 -17.82 -2.56 18.32
C LYS A 255 -16.69 -1.59 17.99
N ARG A 256 -16.11 -1.70 16.79
CA ARG A 256 -15.04 -0.81 16.32
C ARG A 256 -15.49 0.63 16.07
N ILE A 257 -16.74 0.89 15.71
CA ILE A 257 -17.25 2.26 15.53
C ILE A 257 -17.44 2.92 16.89
N LEU A 258 -18.05 2.20 17.84
CA LEU A 258 -18.29 2.68 19.20
C LEU A 258 -16.98 3.07 19.92
N GLU A 259 -15.88 2.35 19.66
CA GLU A 259 -14.55 2.71 20.17
C GLU A 259 -14.09 4.10 19.74
N VAL A 260 -14.37 4.53 18.50
CA VAL A 260 -13.90 5.82 17.95
C VAL A 260 -14.72 6.98 18.50
N VAL A 261 -16.03 6.77 18.67
CA VAL A 261 -16.98 7.82 19.08
C VAL A 261 -16.94 8.08 20.58
N ASN A 262 -16.59 7.07 21.39
CA ASN A 262 -16.60 7.21 22.84
C ASN A 262 -15.40 8.01 23.35
N VAL A 263 -15.64 9.19 23.92
CA VAL A 263 -14.60 10.08 24.49
C VAL A 263 -13.78 9.39 25.58
N LYS A 264 -14.39 8.46 26.35
CA LYS A 264 -13.68 7.69 27.39
C LYS A 264 -12.56 6.81 26.83
N THR A 265 -12.61 6.47 25.55
CA THR A 265 -11.53 5.74 24.85
C THR A 265 -10.20 6.51 24.86
N TYR A 266 -10.25 7.84 24.81
CA TYR A 266 -9.06 8.70 24.68
C TYR A 266 -8.45 9.10 26.02
N LEU A 267 -9.20 8.96 27.11
CA LEU A 267 -8.82 9.45 28.45
C LEU A 267 -8.28 8.35 29.39
N GLY A 268 -8.63 7.08 29.17
CA GLY A 268 -8.13 5.97 29.99
C GLY A 268 -6.73 5.47 29.58
N LYS A 269 -6.12 4.56 30.35
CA LYS A 269 -5.07 3.63 29.87
C LYS A 269 -5.73 2.27 29.66
N ASN A 270 -6.43 2.12 28.53
CA ASN A 270 -7.15 0.87 28.24
C ASN A 270 -6.42 0.12 27.12
N GLU A 271 -5.55 -0.83 27.52
CA GLU A 271 -4.60 -1.52 26.64
C GLU A 271 -5.26 -2.34 25.51
N THR A 272 -6.54 -2.68 25.68
CA THR A 272 -7.33 -3.42 24.69
C THR A 272 -7.85 -2.55 23.54
N ASN A 273 -7.68 -1.22 23.60
CA ASN A 273 -8.24 -0.29 22.62
C ASN A 273 -7.18 0.25 21.64
N SER A 274 -7.35 -0.06 20.36
CA SER A 274 -6.46 0.36 19.27
C SER A 274 -6.28 1.89 19.11
N VAL A 275 -7.29 2.69 19.47
CA VAL A 275 -7.22 4.16 19.37
C VAL A 275 -6.37 4.72 20.51
N ASN A 276 -6.58 4.22 21.72
CA ASN A 276 -5.81 4.58 22.90
C ASN A 276 -4.32 4.27 22.71
N ASN A 277 -4.03 3.06 22.24
CA ASN A 277 -2.68 2.62 21.93
C ASN A 277 -1.96 3.60 20.99
N ARG A 278 -2.63 4.09 19.93
CA ARG A 278 -2.03 5.07 19.00
C ARG A 278 -1.76 6.42 19.64
N VAL A 279 -2.61 6.90 20.54
CA VAL A 279 -2.37 8.16 21.27
C VAL A 279 -1.08 8.05 22.08
N GLN A 280 -0.89 6.93 22.79
CA GLN A 280 0.31 6.71 23.60
C GLN A 280 1.57 6.53 22.74
N ILE A 281 1.47 5.78 21.64
CA ILE A 281 2.55 5.64 20.66
C ILE A 281 2.98 7.01 20.11
N TYR A 282 2.02 7.88 19.80
CA TYR A 282 2.31 9.19 19.22
C TYR A 282 2.94 10.14 20.24
N LYS A 283 2.55 10.08 21.52
CA LYS A 283 3.20 10.83 22.60
C LYS A 283 4.68 10.45 22.71
N CYS A 284 4.98 9.15 22.81
CA CYS A 284 6.36 8.66 22.80
C CYS A 284 7.13 9.08 21.55
N ALA A 285 6.51 8.95 20.37
CA ALA A 285 7.16 9.31 19.12
C ALA A 285 7.50 10.81 19.06
N ILE A 286 6.59 11.69 19.50
CA ILE A 286 6.81 13.14 19.49
C ILE A 286 7.93 13.52 20.44
N GLU A 287 7.91 13.04 21.69
CA GLU A 287 8.96 13.31 22.68
C GLU A 287 10.35 12.86 22.17
N LEU A 288 10.42 11.66 21.58
CA LEU A 288 11.66 11.16 21.00
C LEU A 288 12.12 12.00 19.80
N ILE A 289 11.21 12.45 18.93
CA ILE A 289 11.52 13.32 17.80
C ILE A 289 12.08 14.67 18.30
N GLU A 290 11.49 15.24 19.35
CA GLU A 290 11.96 16.50 19.96
C GLU A 290 13.37 16.36 20.54
N ASN A 291 13.71 15.19 21.09
CA ASN A 291 15.04 14.90 21.63
C ASN A 291 16.12 14.74 20.55
N LYS A 292 15.79 14.25 19.34
CA LYS A 292 16.73 14.11 18.21
C LYS A 292 16.11 14.49 16.86
N PRO A 293 15.83 15.78 16.62
CA PRO A 293 15.01 16.21 15.47
C PRO A 293 15.77 16.16 14.14
N ILE A 294 17.10 16.35 14.13
CA ILE A 294 17.86 16.55 12.89
C ILE A 294 18.18 15.22 12.20
N PHE A 295 18.84 14.31 12.92
CA PHE A 295 19.36 13.04 12.39
C PHE A 295 18.57 11.81 12.86
N GLY A 296 17.66 11.97 13.83
CA GLY A 296 16.96 10.86 14.46
C GLY A 296 17.91 9.95 15.26
N TYR A 297 17.48 8.70 15.46
CA TYR A 297 18.18 7.70 16.26
C TYR A 297 18.97 6.68 15.43
N GLY A 298 18.75 6.63 14.11
CA GLY A 298 19.33 5.63 13.23
C GLY A 298 18.47 4.36 13.12
N ILE A 299 18.81 3.52 12.14
CA ILE A 299 17.99 2.36 11.77
C ILE A 299 18.08 1.23 12.80
N GLY A 300 16.94 0.73 13.27
CA GLY A 300 16.86 -0.29 14.31
C GLY A 300 16.84 0.32 15.71
N ARG A 301 17.70 1.33 15.97
CA ARG A 301 17.69 2.06 17.25
C ARG A 301 16.42 2.90 17.42
N ASP A 302 15.87 3.47 16.35
CA ASP A 302 14.55 4.10 16.31
C ASP A 302 13.47 3.28 17.02
N LYS A 303 13.45 1.96 16.81
CA LYS A 303 12.50 1.05 17.47
C LYS A 303 12.84 0.80 18.93
N LYS A 304 14.12 0.65 19.26
CA LYS A 304 14.56 0.41 20.64
C LYS A 304 14.13 1.55 21.55
N GLU A 305 14.40 2.79 21.13
CA GLU A 305 14.06 3.99 21.90
C GLU A 305 12.54 4.14 22.05
N LEU A 306 11.78 3.80 21.00
CA LEU A 306 10.32 3.76 21.06
C LEU A 306 9.81 2.69 22.06
N TYR A 307 10.43 1.51 22.09
CA TYR A 307 10.10 0.46 23.05
C TYR A 307 10.51 0.82 24.47
N ASP A 308 11.64 1.49 24.65
CA ASP A 308 12.11 1.96 25.96
C ASP A 308 11.11 2.98 26.54
N CYS A 309 10.54 3.87 25.71
CA CYS A 309 9.45 4.76 26.13
C CYS A 309 8.18 4.00 26.60
N TYR A 310 7.92 2.80 26.07
CA TYR A 310 6.77 2.00 26.48
C TYR A 310 6.96 1.29 27.83
N LYS A 311 8.19 1.07 28.28
CA LYS A 311 8.51 0.16 29.40
C LYS A 311 7.84 0.53 30.71
N GLU A 312 7.78 1.81 31.05
CA GLU A 312 7.36 2.23 32.38
C GLU A 312 5.84 2.20 32.59
N ASN A 313 5.06 2.34 31.51
CA ASN A 313 3.64 2.67 31.65
C ASN A 313 2.72 2.07 30.56
N LEU A 314 3.29 1.35 29.58
CA LEU A 314 2.60 0.87 28.39
C LEU A 314 3.01 -0.58 28.07
N TYR A 315 2.94 -1.46 29.06
CA TYR A 315 3.46 -2.83 28.99
C TYR A 315 2.91 -3.62 27.79
N TYR A 316 1.62 -3.50 27.49
CA TYR A 316 1.03 -4.14 26.30
C TYR A 316 1.71 -3.72 24.99
N LEU A 317 2.06 -2.44 24.83
CA LEU A 317 2.74 -1.93 23.63
C LEU A 317 4.18 -2.42 23.55
N TYR A 318 4.85 -2.50 24.70
CA TYR A 318 6.20 -3.01 24.83
C TYR A 318 6.28 -4.49 24.46
N GLU A 319 5.48 -5.35 25.06
CA GLU A 319 5.51 -6.80 24.79
C GLU A 319 5.21 -7.14 23.33
N ASN A 320 4.20 -6.48 22.75
CA ASN A 320 3.81 -6.71 21.37
C ASN A 320 4.66 -5.95 20.35
N LYS A 321 5.68 -5.20 20.81
CA LYS A 321 6.66 -4.47 19.98
C LYS A 321 6.01 -3.56 18.92
N PHE A 322 4.98 -2.82 19.33
CA PHE A 322 4.21 -1.93 18.45
C PHE A 322 5.09 -0.88 17.76
N ASN A 323 4.99 -0.75 16.44
CA ASN A 323 5.65 0.32 15.71
C ASN A 323 4.89 1.64 15.85
N THR A 324 5.35 2.70 15.19
CA THR A 324 4.69 4.01 15.25
C THR A 324 3.29 4.03 14.65
N HIS A 325 2.86 3.02 13.88
CA HIS A 325 1.63 3.04 13.06
C HIS A 325 1.45 4.33 12.23
N ASN A 326 2.56 5.00 11.91
CA ASN A 326 2.63 6.22 11.13
C ASN A 326 4.02 6.25 10.49
N GLN A 327 4.03 6.12 9.15
CA GLN A 327 5.25 6.08 8.36
C GLN A 327 6.05 7.38 8.45
N TYR A 328 5.38 8.53 8.63
CA TYR A 328 6.05 9.83 8.77
C TYR A 328 6.80 9.92 10.10
N PHE A 329 6.19 9.51 11.21
CA PHE A 329 6.88 9.41 12.50
C PHE A 329 8.00 8.38 12.49
N SER A 330 7.80 7.24 11.80
CA SER A 330 8.87 6.26 11.61
C SER A 330 10.09 6.86 10.90
N ILE A 331 9.88 7.64 9.84
CA ILE A 331 10.96 8.31 9.10
C ILE A 331 11.65 9.36 9.98
N LEU A 332 10.89 10.20 10.69
CA LEU A 332 11.43 11.21 11.60
C LEU A 332 12.25 10.60 12.74
N LEU A 333 11.76 9.55 13.40
CA LEU A 333 12.53 8.85 14.44
C LEU A 333 13.80 8.21 13.89
N ARG A 334 13.74 7.65 12.69
CA ARG A 334 14.89 6.95 12.08
C ARG A 334 15.98 7.90 11.59
N SER A 335 15.59 9.01 10.99
CA SER A 335 16.47 9.83 10.14
C SER A 335 16.30 11.33 10.31
N GLY A 336 15.46 11.73 11.25
CA GLY A 336 15.14 13.12 11.55
C GLY A 336 14.52 13.87 10.37
N ILE A 337 14.58 15.19 10.46
CA ILE A 337 14.02 16.10 9.46
C ILE A 337 14.70 15.94 8.10
N ILE A 338 15.98 15.56 8.06
CA ILE A 338 16.73 15.39 6.81
C ILE A 338 16.11 14.26 5.98
N GLY A 339 15.92 13.07 6.57
CA GLY A 339 15.32 11.96 5.85
C GLY A 339 13.83 12.20 5.54
N PHE A 340 13.13 12.95 6.39
CA PHE A 340 11.76 13.36 6.13
C PHE A 340 11.65 14.29 4.92
N ILE A 341 12.54 15.28 4.78
CA ILE A 341 12.60 16.17 3.61
C ILE A 341 12.90 15.38 2.34
N ILE A 342 13.87 14.45 2.37
CA ILE A 342 14.17 13.57 1.23
C ILE A 342 12.91 12.81 0.79
N PHE A 343 12.19 12.23 1.75
CA PHE A 343 10.95 11.52 1.48
C PHE A 343 9.84 12.42 0.91
N LEU A 344 9.68 13.64 1.44
CA LEU A 344 8.73 14.61 0.90
C LEU A 344 9.09 15.05 -0.52
N CYS A 345 10.36 15.32 -0.81
CA CYS A 345 10.83 15.64 -2.16
C CYS A 345 10.48 14.51 -3.14
N PHE A 346 10.71 13.25 -2.75
CA PHE A 346 10.30 12.08 -3.52
C PHE A 346 8.79 12.05 -3.78
N MET A 347 7.95 12.26 -2.76
CA MET A 347 6.49 12.28 -2.92
C MET A 347 6.04 13.44 -3.83
N CYS A 348 6.49 14.67 -3.56
CA CYS A 348 6.16 15.87 -4.33
C CYS A 348 6.56 15.73 -5.80
N TYR A 349 7.71 15.12 -6.08
CA TYR A 349 8.16 14.88 -7.45
C TYR A 349 7.22 13.94 -8.20
N ASN A 350 6.82 12.83 -7.58
CA ASN A 350 5.86 11.89 -8.20
C ASN A 350 4.46 12.51 -8.37
N TYR A 351 4.01 13.35 -7.42
CA TYR A 351 2.79 14.16 -7.59
C TYR A 351 2.89 15.07 -8.81
N ASN A 352 4.02 15.75 -8.99
CA ASN A 352 4.25 16.61 -10.14
C ASN A 352 4.23 15.82 -11.47
N ILE A 353 4.80 14.60 -11.50
CA ILE A 353 4.68 13.71 -12.67
C ILE A 353 3.20 13.41 -12.96
N ALA A 354 2.45 12.94 -11.95
CA ALA A 354 1.05 12.55 -12.11
C ALA A 354 0.15 13.71 -12.57
N ILE A 355 0.33 14.90 -11.99
CA ILE A 355 -0.45 16.10 -12.33
C ILE A 355 -0.11 16.57 -13.74
N ARG A 356 1.19 16.68 -14.09
CA ARG A 356 1.59 17.16 -15.42
C ARG A 356 1.28 16.17 -16.54
N SER A 357 1.14 14.87 -16.26
CA SER A 357 0.71 13.88 -17.27
C SER A 357 -0.81 13.73 -17.34
N GLY A 358 -1.56 14.29 -16.38
CA GLY A 358 -3.00 14.08 -16.26
C GLY A 358 -3.38 12.63 -15.91
N ASP A 359 -2.44 11.79 -15.45
CA ASP A 359 -2.70 10.39 -15.07
C ASP A 359 -3.39 10.35 -13.71
N LEU A 360 -4.72 10.45 -13.73
CA LEU A 360 -5.56 10.45 -12.53
C LEU A 360 -5.41 9.17 -11.70
N ILE A 361 -5.06 8.04 -12.32
CA ILE A 361 -4.85 6.79 -11.57
C ILE A 361 -3.57 6.91 -10.76
N PHE A 362 -2.50 7.43 -11.36
CA PHE A 362 -1.27 7.65 -10.61
C PHE A 362 -1.47 8.64 -9.47
N LEU A 363 -2.22 9.72 -9.72
CA LEU A 363 -2.60 10.69 -8.69
C LEU A 363 -3.41 10.04 -7.55
N SER A 364 -4.39 9.18 -7.88
CA SER A 364 -5.16 8.42 -6.89
C SER A 364 -4.29 7.48 -6.05
N ILE A 365 -3.32 6.78 -6.67
CA ILE A 365 -2.39 5.91 -5.95
C ILE A 365 -1.52 6.72 -4.98
N LEU A 366 -1.01 7.88 -5.41
CA LEU A 366 -0.20 8.75 -4.55
C LEU A 366 -1.02 9.25 -3.35
N LEU A 367 -2.27 9.69 -3.58
CA LEU A 367 -3.17 10.08 -2.49
C LEU A 367 -3.47 8.91 -1.55
N PHE A 368 -3.71 7.72 -2.10
CA PHE A 368 -3.90 6.50 -1.30
C PHE A 368 -2.70 6.27 -0.37
N TYR A 369 -1.47 6.32 -0.92
CA TYR A 369 -0.26 6.12 -0.13
C TYR A 369 -0.01 7.24 0.89
N THR A 370 -0.24 8.51 0.52
CA THR A 370 -0.16 9.65 1.45
C THR A 370 -1.04 9.46 2.67
N VAL A 371 -2.27 8.96 2.48
CA VAL A 371 -3.21 8.74 3.58
C VAL A 371 -2.87 7.48 4.37
N ILE A 372 -2.55 6.35 3.73
CA ILE A 372 -2.25 5.12 4.47
C ILE A 372 -0.98 5.24 5.32
N PHE A 373 -0.01 6.07 4.90
CA PHE A 373 1.18 6.40 5.68
C PHE A 373 0.88 7.08 7.02
N LEU A 374 -0.31 7.69 7.20
CA LEU A 374 -0.75 8.21 8.49
C LEU A 374 -1.17 7.11 9.48
N PHE A 375 -1.41 5.89 8.99
CA PHE A 375 -2.04 4.81 9.76
C PHE A 375 -1.23 3.52 9.82
N GLU A 376 -0.17 3.40 9.02
CA GLU A 376 0.67 2.20 8.96
C GLU A 376 2.09 2.50 8.44
N ASN A 377 3.09 1.75 8.96
CA ASN A 377 4.48 1.81 8.50
C ASN A 377 4.69 0.87 7.32
N VAL A 378 4.10 1.21 6.17
CA VAL A 378 4.10 0.36 4.97
C VAL A 378 5.53 0.05 4.48
N LEU A 379 6.47 1.00 4.63
CA LEU A 379 7.85 0.86 4.16
C LEU A 379 8.77 0.11 5.15
N GLU A 380 8.22 -0.44 6.23
CA GLU A 380 8.99 -1.26 7.18
C GLU A 380 8.86 -2.76 6.95
N ARG A 381 7.97 -3.19 6.05
CA ARG A 381 7.77 -4.60 5.71
C ARG A 381 8.00 -4.83 4.22
N GLN A 382 8.68 -5.93 3.90
CA GLN A 382 9.13 -6.25 2.55
C GLN A 382 7.97 -6.24 1.54
N ASN A 383 6.82 -6.83 1.88
CA ASN A 383 5.64 -6.83 1.01
C ASN A 383 5.12 -5.43 0.67
N GLY A 384 5.09 -4.54 1.68
CA GLY A 384 4.70 -3.15 1.50
C GLY A 384 5.71 -2.40 0.64
N VAL A 385 7.00 -2.58 0.91
CA VAL A 385 8.09 -1.95 0.16
C VAL A 385 8.10 -2.37 -1.31
N ILE A 386 8.08 -3.68 -1.60
CA ILE A 386 8.12 -4.20 -2.98
C ILE A 386 6.94 -3.63 -3.78
N PHE A 387 5.72 -3.74 -3.24
CA PHE A 387 4.55 -3.36 -3.99
C PHE A 387 4.44 -1.85 -4.17
N PHE A 388 4.76 -1.07 -3.14
CA PHE A 388 4.85 0.39 -3.23
C PHE A 388 5.88 0.81 -4.29
N ALA A 389 7.12 0.33 -4.18
CA ALA A 389 8.18 0.71 -5.10
C ALA A 389 7.88 0.27 -6.55
N PHE A 390 7.24 -0.90 -6.75
CA PHE A 390 6.86 -1.37 -8.09
C PHE A 390 5.81 -0.44 -8.72
N ILE A 391 4.72 -0.16 -8.00
CA ILE A 391 3.61 0.63 -8.54
C ILE A 391 4.05 2.07 -8.80
N ILE A 392 4.73 2.72 -7.85
CA ILE A 392 5.18 4.11 -8.02
C ILE A 392 6.11 4.22 -9.24
N ASN A 393 7.07 3.32 -9.38
CA ASN A 393 8.00 3.37 -10.51
C ASN A 393 7.36 2.98 -11.84
N TYR A 394 6.45 1.99 -11.86
CA TYR A 394 5.70 1.66 -13.08
C TYR A 394 4.98 2.89 -13.65
N PHE A 395 4.26 3.63 -12.81
CA PHE A 395 3.53 4.82 -13.27
C PHE A 395 4.45 6.03 -13.52
N ALA A 396 5.49 6.23 -12.71
CA ALA A 396 6.42 7.34 -12.91
C ALA A 396 7.11 7.24 -14.28
N PHE A 397 7.74 6.10 -14.59
CA PHE A 397 8.43 5.89 -15.86
C PHE A 397 7.47 5.85 -17.06
N ARG A 398 6.29 5.24 -16.91
CA ARG A 398 5.26 5.26 -17.97
C ARG A 398 4.87 6.68 -18.39
N ASN A 399 4.70 7.57 -17.41
CA ASN A 399 4.26 8.94 -17.66
C ASN A 399 5.38 9.86 -18.17
N LEU A 400 6.65 9.44 -18.10
CA LEU A 400 7.75 10.12 -18.80
C LEU A 400 7.63 9.90 -20.31
N ASN A 401 7.46 8.64 -20.74
CA ASN A 401 7.43 8.29 -22.17
C ASN A 401 6.19 8.84 -22.88
N TYR A 402 5.06 8.94 -22.18
CA TYR A 402 3.82 9.47 -22.77
C TYR A 402 3.98 10.93 -23.24
N LYS A 403 4.91 11.69 -22.65
CA LYS A 403 5.23 13.07 -23.07
C LYS A 403 6.15 13.14 -24.28
N GLU A 404 6.69 12.02 -24.75
CA GLU A 404 7.54 11.98 -25.95
C GLU A 404 6.74 11.59 -27.20
N GLU A 405 5.50 11.13 -27.03
CA GLU A 405 4.57 10.77 -28.11
C GLU A 405 3.57 11.89 -28.45
N GLN A 406 3.60 13.01 -27.72
CA GLN A 406 2.89 14.26 -28.00
C GLN A 406 3.89 15.34 -28.42
#